data_AF-A0A7K0BNY5-F1
#
_entry.id   AF-A0A7K0BNY5-F1
#
_cell.length_a   1.000
_cell.length_b   1.000
_cell.length_c   1.000
_cell.angle_alpha   90.00
_cell.angle_beta   90.00
_cell.angle_gamma   90.00
#
_symmetry.space_group_name_H-M   'P 1'
#
loop_
_entity.id
_entity.type
_entity.pdbx_description
1 polymer ?
#
loop_
_entity_poly.entity_id
_entity_poly.type
_entity_poly.pdbx_seq_one_letter_code
_entity_poly.pdbx_strand_id
1 'polypeptide(L)'
;MAATSTGVVVAGAGAVLLAGNRAQGHVVGDMSAGVLISATDAGETERYWTDRRMGGATPIDQRADDGVRAASGSVARSKTFGGIPTLGALFFNNGGGDHYCTASVVHSGSHSLILTAAHCLHGGRGGHYARKIAFVPKYDRGRRPYGVWTVKSMTVHRNWVSKGDVDLDFGYAALNKRGGRTIEKAVGYNKLAINQGTGKWVNIAGYPKIVHDRRDHPIYCRTKTKRKSKYQIRMDCTGFYGGTSGSPWLLNYSGRTHTGYINGVIGGYQGGGSTASTSYSPYFDRDVYDLRTAADKRA
;
A
#
# COMPACT_ATOMS: atom_id res chain seq x y z
N MET A 1 12.16 79.23 52.54
CA MET A 1 13.53 79.43 52.06
C MET A 1 14.24 78.08 52.09
N ALA A 2 15.08 77.84 51.08
CA ALA A 2 15.97 76.70 50.79
C ALA A 2 16.48 75.89 52.00
N ALA A 3 16.91 74.63 51.91
CA ALA A 3 16.99 73.58 50.89
C ALA A 3 17.63 72.37 51.62
N THR A 4 17.39 71.13 51.18
CA THR A 4 18.42 70.06 51.21
C THR A 4 17.97 68.79 50.49
N SER A 5 18.93 68.27 49.74
CA SER A 5 18.95 67.10 48.87
C SER A 5 19.03 65.77 49.61
N THR A 6 18.46 64.70 49.03
CA THR A 6 19.00 63.31 48.95
C THR A 6 17.92 62.46 48.27
N GLY A 7 18.13 61.80 47.14
CA GLY A 7 19.00 60.63 46.96
C GLY A 7 18.13 59.36 46.95
N VAL A 8 17.55 58.99 45.80
CA VAL A 8 16.76 57.74 45.67
C VAL A 8 17.60 56.67 44.98
N VAL A 9 17.92 55.62 45.74
CA VAL A 9 18.51 54.37 45.26
C VAL A 9 17.40 53.54 44.63
N VAL A 10 17.50 53.24 43.33
CA VAL A 10 16.59 52.31 42.66
C VAL A 10 17.13 50.89 42.86
N ALA A 11 16.53 50.15 43.80
CA ALA A 11 16.70 48.71 43.89
C ALA A 11 15.85 48.02 42.81
N GLY A 12 16.48 47.54 41.76
CA GLY A 12 15.81 46.73 40.73
C GLY A 12 15.41 45.37 41.29
N ALA A 13 14.10 45.16 41.45
CA ALA A 13 13.55 43.82 41.69
C ALA A 13 13.65 43.01 40.38
N GLY A 14 14.63 42.11 40.32
CA GLY A 14 14.76 41.16 39.23
C GLY A 14 13.58 40.19 39.21
N ALA A 15 12.72 40.31 38.21
CA ALA A 15 11.74 39.27 37.90
C ALA A 15 12.47 38.07 37.28
N VAL A 16 12.57 36.98 38.03
CA VAL A 16 12.99 35.67 37.49
C VAL A 16 11.84 35.14 36.64
N LEU A 17 11.91 35.37 35.33
CA LEU A 17 11.08 34.68 34.36
C LEU A 17 11.53 33.21 34.32
N LEU A 18 10.78 32.35 35.00
CA LEU A 18 10.84 30.90 34.82
C LEU A 18 10.44 30.61 33.37
N ALA A 19 11.44 30.51 32.50
CA ALA A 19 11.28 29.98 31.15
C ALA A 19 10.84 28.52 31.26
N GLY A 20 9.53 28.30 31.25
CA GLY A 20 8.96 26.96 31.12
C GLY A 20 9.48 26.35 29.82
N ASN A 21 10.29 25.30 29.95
CA ASN A 21 10.66 24.41 28.85
C ASN A 21 9.37 23.83 28.24
N ARG A 22 8.83 24.52 27.23
CA ARG A 22 7.95 23.86 26.27
C ARG A 22 8.82 22.83 25.58
N ALA A 23 8.61 21.57 25.95
CA ALA A 23 9.05 20.42 25.18
C ALA A 23 8.79 20.73 23.70
N GLN A 24 9.87 20.89 22.94
CA GLN A 24 9.79 20.92 21.49
C GLN A 24 9.19 19.59 21.09
N GLY A 25 7.90 19.59 20.75
CA GLY A 25 7.28 18.43 20.13
C GLY A 25 8.15 18.11 18.92
N HIS A 26 8.76 16.93 18.90
CA HIS A 26 9.39 16.41 17.70
C HIS A 26 8.35 16.52 16.59
N VAL A 27 8.54 17.50 15.69
CA VAL A 27 7.87 17.50 14.40
C VAL A 27 8.40 16.22 13.77
N VAL A 28 7.55 15.19 13.71
CA VAL A 28 7.81 13.99 12.95
C VAL A 28 8.10 14.48 11.53
N GLY A 29 9.38 14.62 11.17
CA GLY A 29 9.77 15.08 9.84
C GLY A 29 9.06 14.21 8.83
N ASP A 30 8.47 14.82 7.78
CA ASP A 30 7.53 14.17 6.86
C ASP A 30 8.07 12.78 6.47
N MET A 31 7.49 11.73 7.06
CA MET A 31 7.87 10.33 6.81
C MET A 31 7.33 9.88 5.46
N SER A 32 6.44 10.68 4.88
CA SER A 32 5.81 10.42 3.60
C SER A 32 6.41 11.26 2.49
N ALA A 33 6.51 10.67 1.31
CA ALA A 33 6.57 11.39 0.06
C ALA A 33 5.24 11.15 -0.64
N GLY A 34 4.70 12.17 -1.30
CA GLY A 34 3.45 12.00 -2.05
C GLY A 34 3.32 12.96 -3.21
N VAL A 35 2.41 12.62 -4.12
CA VAL A 35 2.05 13.43 -5.27
C VAL A 35 0.53 13.52 -5.39
N LEU A 36 0.02 14.68 -5.80
CA LEU A 36 -1.37 14.88 -6.17
C LEU A 36 -1.52 14.72 -7.69
N ILE A 37 -2.59 14.06 -8.10
CA ILE A 37 -2.97 13.90 -9.51
C ILE A 37 -4.06 14.93 -9.81
N SER A 38 -3.87 15.73 -10.85
CA SER A 38 -4.86 16.73 -11.25
C SER A 38 -6.15 16.08 -11.72
N ALA A 39 -7.27 16.80 -11.64
CA ALA A 39 -8.56 16.31 -12.16
C ALA A 39 -8.48 16.00 -13.67
N THR A 40 -7.70 16.79 -14.42
CA THR A 40 -7.44 16.57 -15.84
C THR A 40 -6.72 15.25 -16.07
N ASP A 41 -5.61 15.01 -15.36
CA ASP A 41 -4.85 13.76 -15.47
C ASP A 41 -5.69 12.53 -15.07
N ALA A 42 -6.54 12.68 -14.06
CA ALA A 42 -7.47 11.63 -13.66
C ALA A 42 -8.50 11.32 -14.77
N GLY A 43 -9.10 12.34 -15.39
CA GLY A 43 -10.03 12.17 -16.52
C GLY A 43 -9.36 11.60 -17.78
N GLU A 44 -8.10 11.92 -18.02
CA GLU A 44 -7.30 11.26 -19.07
C GLU A 44 -7.02 9.80 -18.73
N THR A 45 -6.75 9.48 -17.46
CA THR A 45 -6.48 8.12 -17.00
C THR A 45 -7.67 7.19 -17.22
N GLU A 46 -8.89 7.67 -16.98
CA GLU A 46 -10.11 6.89 -17.23
C GLU A 46 -10.26 6.52 -18.71
N ARG A 47 -9.93 7.44 -19.63
CA ARG A 47 -9.95 7.20 -21.08
C ARG A 47 -8.77 6.38 -21.57
N TYR A 48 -7.63 6.46 -20.88
CA TYR A 48 -6.42 5.73 -21.20
C TYR A 48 -6.66 4.22 -21.09
N TRP A 49 -7.31 3.74 -20.03
CA TRP A 49 -7.49 2.31 -19.79
C TRP A 49 -8.67 1.68 -20.53
N THR A 50 -8.45 1.44 -21.81
CA THR A 50 -9.31 0.56 -22.63
C THR A 50 -9.12 -0.91 -22.27
N ASP A 51 -10.08 -1.75 -22.65
CA ASP A 51 -10.02 -3.21 -22.47
C ASP A 51 -8.76 -3.81 -23.10
N ARG A 52 -8.40 -3.31 -24.28
CA ARG A 52 -7.17 -3.71 -24.98
C ARG A 52 -5.91 -3.37 -24.18
N ARG A 53 -5.82 -2.18 -23.58
CA ARG A 53 -4.66 -1.78 -22.79
C ARG A 53 -4.59 -2.53 -21.47
N MET A 54 -5.71 -2.72 -20.78
CA MET A 54 -5.74 -3.55 -19.57
C MET A 54 -5.36 -5.00 -19.87
N GLY A 55 -5.90 -5.59 -20.94
CA GLY A 55 -5.57 -6.97 -21.34
C GLY A 55 -4.15 -7.14 -21.89
N GLY A 56 -3.52 -6.06 -22.37
CA GLY A 56 -2.12 -6.04 -22.83
C GLY A 56 -1.12 -5.61 -21.77
N ALA A 57 -1.57 -5.15 -20.60
CA ALA A 57 -0.70 -4.72 -19.52
C ALA A 57 0.11 -5.91 -18.97
N THR A 58 1.36 -5.65 -18.59
CA THR A 58 2.26 -6.69 -18.08
C THR A 58 2.49 -6.54 -16.58
N PRO A 59 2.76 -7.60 -15.82
CA PRO A 59 3.26 -7.44 -14.46
C PRO A 59 4.45 -6.49 -14.38
N ILE A 60 4.53 -5.68 -13.32
CA ILE A 60 5.74 -4.88 -13.06
C ILE A 60 6.93 -5.76 -12.64
N ASP A 61 6.66 -6.86 -11.96
CA ASP A 61 7.65 -7.80 -11.47
C ASP A 61 7.64 -9.10 -12.30
N GLN A 62 8.79 -9.73 -12.41
CA GLN A 62 8.91 -11.09 -12.93
C GLN A 62 9.33 -12.02 -11.80
N ARG A 63 8.67 -13.17 -11.73
CA ARG A 63 8.97 -14.21 -10.74
C ARG A 63 9.16 -15.52 -11.46
N ALA A 64 10.27 -16.19 -11.15
CA ALA A 64 10.60 -17.46 -11.77
C ALA A 64 9.59 -18.54 -11.36
N ASP A 65 9.19 -19.37 -12.32
CA ASP A 65 8.62 -20.68 -12.01
C ASP A 65 9.78 -21.56 -11.51
N ASP A 66 9.79 -21.86 -10.22
CA ASP A 66 10.83 -22.65 -9.57
C ASP A 66 10.50 -24.16 -9.60
N GLY A 67 9.49 -24.57 -10.36
CA GLY A 67 9.14 -25.98 -10.54
C GLY A 67 8.61 -26.65 -9.27
N VAL A 68 8.35 -25.87 -8.20
CA VAL A 68 7.81 -26.38 -6.94
C VAL A 68 6.38 -26.84 -7.19
N ARG A 69 6.23 -28.14 -7.45
CA ARG A 69 4.92 -28.79 -7.52
C ARG A 69 4.48 -29.07 -6.09
N ALA A 70 3.21 -28.78 -5.78
CA ALA A 70 2.60 -29.07 -4.48
C ALA A 70 2.61 -30.56 -4.08
N ALA A 71 3.10 -31.44 -4.97
CA ALA A 71 3.28 -32.87 -4.75
C ALA A 71 4.57 -33.16 -3.96
N SER A 72 4.59 -32.80 -2.67
CA SER A 72 5.28 -33.52 -1.58
C SER A 72 5.07 -32.80 -0.21
N GLY A 73 3.86 -32.28 0.05
CA GLY A 73 3.41 -31.94 1.41
C GLY A 73 4.04 -30.75 2.13
N SER A 74 4.99 -30.00 1.57
CA SER A 74 5.69 -28.92 2.30
C SER A 74 5.26 -27.49 1.98
N VAL A 75 4.67 -27.23 0.80
CA VAL A 75 4.26 -25.87 0.37
C VAL A 75 2.81 -25.86 -0.13
N ALA A 76 2.03 -24.88 0.34
CA ALA A 76 0.64 -24.71 -0.09
C ALA A 76 0.55 -24.34 -1.58
N ARG A 77 -0.58 -24.67 -2.22
CA ARG A 77 -0.87 -24.26 -3.61
C ARG A 77 -2.01 -23.27 -3.62
N SER A 78 -1.88 -22.19 -4.38
CA SER A 78 -2.98 -21.26 -4.60
C SER A 78 -4.12 -21.92 -5.38
N LYS A 79 -5.31 -21.35 -5.24
CA LYS A 79 -6.52 -21.77 -5.96
C LYS A 79 -7.12 -20.56 -6.65
N THR A 80 -7.63 -20.76 -7.86
CA THR A 80 -8.41 -19.73 -8.57
C THR A 80 -9.76 -19.51 -7.88
N PHE A 81 -10.28 -18.29 -7.94
CA PHE A 81 -11.62 -17.97 -7.42
C PHE A 81 -12.24 -16.78 -8.20
N GLY A 82 -13.47 -16.38 -7.85
CA GLY A 82 -14.22 -15.32 -8.55
C GLY A 82 -13.89 -13.88 -8.13
N GLY A 83 -12.81 -13.66 -7.38
CA GLY A 83 -12.45 -12.35 -6.83
C GLY A 83 -13.30 -11.93 -5.63
N ILE A 84 -12.84 -10.91 -4.91
CA ILE A 84 -13.61 -10.25 -3.85
C ILE A 84 -13.71 -8.74 -4.11
N PRO A 85 -14.79 -8.07 -3.68
CA PRO A 85 -15.00 -6.65 -3.96
C PRO A 85 -13.86 -5.74 -3.46
N THR A 86 -13.27 -6.05 -2.31
CA THR A 86 -12.22 -5.21 -1.68
C THR A 86 -10.83 -5.36 -2.32
N LEU A 87 -10.65 -6.26 -3.29
CA LEU A 87 -9.38 -6.56 -3.94
C LEU A 87 -9.49 -6.30 -5.44
N GLY A 88 -8.47 -5.71 -6.05
CA GLY A 88 -8.49 -5.38 -7.47
C GLY A 88 -7.11 -5.36 -8.12
N ALA A 89 -7.13 -5.36 -9.45
CA ALA A 89 -5.95 -5.06 -10.24
C ALA A 89 -5.69 -3.55 -10.20
N LEU A 90 -4.42 -3.19 -10.04
CA LEU A 90 -3.94 -1.82 -10.04
C LEU A 90 -3.13 -1.60 -11.32
N PHE A 91 -3.73 -0.96 -12.31
CA PHE A 91 -3.10 -0.67 -13.60
C PHE A 91 -2.39 0.67 -13.54
N PHE A 92 -1.24 0.77 -14.19
CA PHE A 92 -0.47 2.02 -14.26
C PHE A 92 0.54 1.99 -15.41
N ASN A 93 1.12 3.13 -15.72
CA ASN A 93 2.21 3.28 -16.67
C ASN A 93 3.44 3.85 -15.95
N ASN A 94 4.62 3.26 -16.13
CA ASN A 94 5.86 3.69 -15.47
C ASN A 94 6.80 4.49 -16.41
N GLY A 95 6.32 4.90 -17.58
CA GLY A 95 7.12 5.52 -18.65
C GLY A 95 7.72 4.51 -19.64
N GLY A 96 7.92 3.25 -19.22
CA GLY A 96 8.41 2.16 -20.06
C GLY A 96 7.32 1.24 -20.63
N GLY A 97 6.08 1.36 -20.15
CA GLY A 97 4.97 0.56 -20.63
C GLY A 97 3.78 0.53 -19.67
N ASP A 98 2.74 -0.18 -20.10
CA ASP A 98 1.54 -0.43 -19.30
C ASP A 98 1.75 -1.67 -18.43
N HIS A 99 1.55 -1.48 -17.13
CA HIS A 99 1.80 -2.47 -16.11
C HIS A 99 0.60 -2.66 -15.18
N TYR A 100 0.65 -3.74 -14.42
CA TYR A 100 -0.26 -3.93 -13.30
C TYR A 100 0.37 -4.57 -12.06
N CYS A 101 -0.25 -4.26 -10.94
CA CYS A 101 -0.08 -4.87 -9.63
C CYS A 101 -1.45 -5.32 -9.09
N THR A 102 -1.46 -5.76 -7.84
CA THR A 102 -2.66 -5.96 -7.02
C THR A 102 -2.75 -4.85 -5.95
N ALA A 103 -3.97 -4.49 -5.55
CA ALA A 103 -4.21 -3.62 -4.40
C ALA A 103 -5.50 -4.01 -3.66
N SER A 104 -5.64 -3.52 -2.44
CA SER A 104 -6.85 -3.74 -1.64
C SER A 104 -7.34 -2.48 -0.95
N VAL A 105 -8.67 -2.38 -0.81
CA VAL A 105 -9.31 -1.28 -0.09
C VAL A 105 -9.07 -1.44 1.40
N VAL A 106 -8.56 -0.38 2.01
CA VAL A 106 -8.18 -0.33 3.43
C VAL A 106 -8.97 0.77 4.13
N HIS A 107 -9.46 0.45 5.32
CA HIS A 107 -10.24 1.39 6.10
C HIS A 107 -9.43 2.64 6.45
N SER A 108 -10.05 3.79 6.21
CA SER A 108 -9.42 5.10 6.26
C SER A 108 -10.43 6.17 6.66
N GLY A 109 -9.97 7.29 7.21
CA GLY A 109 -10.85 8.41 7.58
C GLY A 109 -11.50 9.06 6.34
N SER A 110 -10.79 9.06 5.21
CA SER A 110 -11.29 9.56 3.92
C SER A 110 -12.23 8.60 3.19
N HIS A 111 -12.35 7.35 3.68
CA HIS A 111 -13.08 6.28 3.04
C HIS A 111 -12.65 5.95 1.60
N SER A 112 -11.43 6.34 1.23
CA SER A 112 -11.00 6.40 -0.17
C SER A 112 -9.64 5.76 -0.43
N LEU A 113 -9.03 5.12 0.56
CA LEU A 113 -7.69 4.55 0.42
C LEU A 113 -7.68 3.11 -0.09
N ILE A 114 -6.69 2.84 -0.94
CA ILE A 114 -6.18 1.49 -1.22
C ILE A 114 -4.75 1.36 -0.69
N LEU A 115 -4.39 0.14 -0.30
CA LEU A 115 -3.05 -0.27 0.10
C LEU A 115 -2.47 -1.26 -0.92
N THR A 116 -1.21 -1.03 -1.30
CA THR A 116 -0.42 -1.84 -2.24
C THR A 116 1.06 -1.79 -1.85
N ALA A 117 1.96 -2.38 -2.65
CA ALA A 117 3.40 -2.24 -2.48
C ALA A 117 3.86 -0.85 -2.95
N ALA A 118 4.92 -0.30 -2.34
CA ALA A 118 5.42 1.02 -2.72
C ALA A 118 5.96 1.03 -4.16
N HIS A 119 6.58 -0.08 -4.60
CA HIS A 119 7.09 -0.23 -5.96
C HIS A 119 5.99 -0.23 -7.03
N CYS A 120 4.73 -0.48 -6.67
CA CYS A 120 3.59 -0.34 -7.57
C CYS A 120 3.18 1.13 -7.78
N LEU A 121 3.59 2.04 -6.88
CA LEU A 121 3.26 3.46 -6.93
C LEU A 121 4.46 4.33 -7.33
N HIS A 122 5.68 3.92 -6.99
CA HIS A 122 6.90 4.69 -7.20
C HIS A 122 8.10 3.76 -7.42
N GLY A 123 8.96 4.06 -8.41
CA GLY A 123 10.12 3.23 -8.77
C GLY A 123 11.30 3.20 -7.76
N GLY A 124 11.09 3.54 -6.49
CA GLY A 124 12.15 3.60 -5.49
C GLY A 124 13.23 4.66 -5.77
N ARG A 125 14.48 4.39 -5.36
CA ARG A 125 15.61 5.33 -5.49
C ARG A 125 15.90 5.69 -6.95
N GLY A 126 15.84 6.98 -7.25
CA GLY A 126 16.04 7.49 -8.62
C GLY A 126 14.88 7.21 -9.57
N GLY A 127 13.80 6.59 -9.09
CA GLY A 127 12.58 6.35 -9.84
C GLY A 127 11.59 7.50 -9.73
N HIS A 128 10.45 7.33 -10.38
CA HIS A 128 9.35 8.29 -10.38
C HIS A 128 8.04 7.64 -9.95
N TYR A 129 7.06 8.48 -9.62
CA TYR A 129 5.69 8.02 -9.44
C TYR A 129 5.11 7.45 -10.74
N ALA A 130 4.31 6.40 -10.57
CA ALA A 130 3.53 5.80 -11.63
C ALA A 130 2.53 6.81 -12.19
N ARG A 131 2.28 6.74 -13.50
CA ARG A 131 1.34 7.60 -14.23
C ARG A 131 0.15 6.78 -14.68
N LYS A 132 -0.93 7.45 -15.07
CA LYS A 132 -2.17 6.80 -15.54
C LYS A 132 -2.59 5.67 -14.59
N ILE A 133 -2.52 5.90 -13.28
CA ILE A 133 -2.79 4.83 -12.31
C ILE A 133 -4.29 4.71 -12.01
N ALA A 134 -4.80 3.49 -12.09
CA ALA A 134 -6.22 3.18 -11.88
C ALA A 134 -6.42 1.84 -11.17
N PHE A 135 -7.33 1.84 -10.21
CA PHE A 135 -7.72 0.63 -9.48
C PHE A 135 -9.01 0.06 -10.05
N VAL A 136 -9.05 -1.25 -10.28
CA VAL A 136 -10.25 -1.96 -10.72
C VAL A 136 -10.60 -3.06 -9.71
N PRO A 137 -11.57 -2.80 -8.81
CA PRO A 137 -12.02 -3.78 -7.83
C PRO A 137 -12.71 -4.97 -8.52
N LYS A 138 -12.38 -6.18 -8.07
CA LYS A 138 -12.89 -7.45 -8.58
C LYS A 138 -12.77 -7.56 -10.12
N TYR A 139 -11.62 -7.14 -10.65
CA TYR A 139 -11.28 -7.33 -12.06
C TYR A 139 -11.32 -8.82 -12.41
N ASP A 140 -11.80 -9.17 -13.61
CA ASP A 140 -11.89 -10.55 -14.05
C ASP A 140 -12.06 -10.61 -15.58
N ARG A 141 -11.00 -10.87 -16.35
CA ARG A 141 -11.04 -10.91 -17.83
C ARG A 141 -11.67 -9.66 -18.47
N GLY A 142 -11.20 -8.48 -18.10
CA GLY A 142 -11.77 -7.21 -18.58
C GLY A 142 -13.14 -6.85 -17.97
N ARG A 143 -13.78 -7.75 -17.23
CA ARG A 143 -14.98 -7.43 -16.44
C ARG A 143 -14.58 -6.54 -15.27
N ARG A 144 -15.33 -5.45 -15.10
CA ARG A 144 -15.07 -4.39 -14.13
C ARG A 144 -16.37 -4.09 -13.38
N PRO A 145 -16.85 -5.02 -12.54
CA PRO A 145 -18.19 -4.91 -11.93
C PRO A 145 -18.36 -3.65 -11.07
N TYR A 146 -17.26 -3.10 -10.55
CA TYR A 146 -17.25 -1.85 -9.78
C TYR A 146 -16.64 -0.65 -10.53
N GLY A 147 -16.40 -0.80 -11.84
CA GLY A 147 -15.80 0.21 -12.70
C GLY A 147 -14.30 0.43 -12.46
N VAL A 148 -13.79 1.48 -13.07
CA VAL A 148 -12.41 1.94 -12.97
C VAL A 148 -12.36 3.12 -12.01
N TRP A 149 -11.46 3.08 -11.03
CA TRP A 149 -11.28 4.13 -10.03
C TRP A 149 -9.95 4.83 -10.24
N THR A 150 -10.00 6.11 -10.59
CA THR A 150 -8.80 6.92 -10.80
C THR A 150 -8.20 7.34 -9.46
N VAL A 151 -6.87 7.45 -9.41
CA VAL A 151 -6.16 7.89 -8.21
C VAL A 151 -6.13 9.42 -8.14
N LYS A 152 -6.35 9.97 -6.95
CA LYS A 152 -6.22 11.39 -6.59
C LYS A 152 -4.85 11.70 -6.01
N SER A 153 -4.29 10.80 -5.21
CA SER A 153 -2.96 10.98 -4.64
C SER A 153 -2.28 9.65 -4.36
N MET A 154 -0.96 9.64 -4.45
CA MET A 154 -0.13 8.50 -4.06
C MET A 154 0.79 8.93 -2.94
N THR A 155 0.95 8.06 -1.95
CA THR A 155 1.76 8.30 -0.76
C THR A 155 2.59 7.06 -0.45
N VAL A 156 3.91 7.21 -0.46
CA VAL A 156 4.90 6.18 -0.12
C VAL A 156 5.83 6.70 0.96
N HIS A 157 6.57 5.82 1.64
CA HIS A 157 7.53 6.26 2.65
C HIS A 157 8.72 7.00 2.02
N ARG A 158 9.26 8.05 2.66
CA ARG A 158 10.39 8.82 2.11
C ARG A 158 11.66 8.00 1.88
N ASN A 159 11.91 7.00 2.73
CA ASN A 159 13.07 6.12 2.58
C ASN A 159 12.89 5.10 1.44
N TRP A 160 11.65 4.81 1.02
CA TRP A 160 11.43 4.10 -0.25
C TRP A 160 11.96 4.94 -1.43
N VAL A 161 11.54 6.21 -1.50
CA VAL A 161 11.94 7.14 -2.57
C VAL A 161 13.44 7.45 -2.55
N SER A 162 14.03 7.67 -1.38
CA SER A 162 15.43 8.11 -1.28
C SER A 162 16.44 6.96 -1.25
N LYS A 163 16.07 5.79 -0.70
CA LYS A 163 16.99 4.68 -0.45
C LYS A 163 16.59 3.38 -1.12
N GLY A 164 15.35 3.24 -1.60
CA GLY A 164 14.82 1.95 -2.04
C GLY A 164 14.66 0.98 -0.87
N ASP A 165 14.32 1.50 0.31
CA ASP A 165 14.23 0.71 1.54
C ASP A 165 13.11 -0.34 1.46
N VAL A 166 13.50 -1.61 1.33
CA VAL A 166 12.59 -2.75 1.17
C VAL A 166 11.76 -3.03 2.43
N ASP A 167 12.18 -2.54 3.60
CA ASP A 167 11.37 -2.64 4.82
C ASP A 167 10.18 -1.67 4.81
N LEU A 168 10.13 -0.80 3.80
CA LEU A 168 9.10 0.22 3.62
C LEU A 168 8.43 0.15 2.23
N ASP A 169 8.46 -1.04 1.62
CA ASP A 169 7.79 -1.32 0.34
C ASP A 169 6.28 -1.54 0.51
N PHE A 170 5.61 -0.53 1.07
CA PHE A 170 4.16 -0.41 1.13
C PHE A 170 3.76 1.04 0.82
N GLY A 171 2.60 1.21 0.19
CA GLY A 171 2.13 2.51 -0.25
C GLY A 171 0.60 2.59 -0.25
N TYR A 172 0.12 3.81 -0.05
CA TYR A 172 -1.30 4.13 -0.11
C TYR A 172 -1.60 4.99 -1.32
N ALA A 173 -2.74 4.76 -1.95
CA ALA A 173 -3.29 5.66 -2.95
C ALA A 173 -4.72 6.05 -2.54
N ALA A 174 -5.02 7.35 -2.56
CA ALA A 174 -6.37 7.85 -2.40
C ALA A 174 -7.08 7.85 -3.75
N LEU A 175 -8.28 7.29 -3.82
CA LEU A 175 -9.08 7.23 -5.03
C LEU A 175 -10.05 8.42 -5.13
N ASN A 176 -10.28 8.90 -6.35
CA ASN A 176 -11.37 9.83 -6.60
C ASN A 176 -12.72 9.15 -6.34
N LYS A 177 -13.72 9.94 -5.94
CA LYS A 177 -15.10 9.45 -5.86
C LYS A 177 -15.60 9.10 -7.26
N ARG A 178 -16.35 8.01 -7.38
CA ARG A 178 -17.01 7.60 -8.62
C ARG A 178 -18.53 7.68 -8.44
N GLY A 179 -19.21 8.46 -9.28
CA GLY A 179 -20.65 8.70 -9.15
C GLY A 179 -21.04 9.23 -7.75
N GLY A 180 -20.22 10.12 -7.18
CA GLY A 180 -20.41 10.67 -5.83
C GLY A 180 -20.12 9.71 -4.66
N ARG A 181 -19.80 8.44 -4.92
CA ARG A 181 -19.51 7.43 -3.88
C ARG A 181 -18.01 7.23 -3.70
N THR A 182 -17.59 7.03 -2.45
CA THR A 182 -16.23 6.61 -2.11
C THR A 182 -16.06 5.11 -2.35
N ILE A 183 -14.81 4.64 -2.47
CA ILE A 183 -14.54 3.23 -2.76
C ILE A 183 -15.04 2.33 -1.62
N GLU A 184 -14.86 2.71 -0.36
CA GLU A 184 -15.35 1.91 0.79
C GLU A 184 -16.87 1.71 0.74
N LYS A 185 -17.63 2.72 0.30
CA LYS A 185 -19.08 2.61 0.14
C LYS A 185 -19.49 1.75 -1.06
N ALA A 186 -18.61 1.58 -2.05
CA ALA A 186 -18.90 0.80 -3.25
C ALA A 186 -18.58 -0.69 -3.04
N VAL A 187 -17.50 -1.00 -2.34
CA VAL A 187 -16.96 -2.37 -2.28
C VAL A 187 -16.65 -2.89 -0.88
N GLY A 188 -16.86 -2.08 0.16
CA GLY A 188 -16.40 -2.40 1.53
C GLY A 188 -14.90 -2.14 1.71
N TYR A 189 -14.35 -2.63 2.82
CA TYR A 189 -12.94 -2.41 3.18
C TYR A 189 -12.38 -3.50 4.10
N ASN A 190 -11.06 -3.63 4.10
CA ASN A 190 -10.33 -4.37 5.12
C ASN A 190 -9.78 -3.41 6.17
N LYS A 191 -9.57 -3.87 7.41
CA LYS A 191 -8.93 -3.06 8.45
C LYS A 191 -7.42 -3.27 8.44
N LEU A 192 -6.64 -2.30 8.91
CA LEU A 192 -5.19 -2.48 9.10
C LEU A 192 -4.92 -3.16 10.44
N ALA A 193 -4.02 -4.13 10.48
CA ALA A 193 -3.48 -4.71 11.71
C ALA A 193 -1.95 -4.65 11.69
N ILE A 194 -1.38 -4.00 12.71
CA ILE A 194 0.06 -3.82 12.88
C ILE A 194 0.56 -4.60 14.10
N ASN A 195 1.86 -4.85 14.18
CA ASN A 195 2.52 -5.47 15.33
C ASN A 195 1.98 -6.87 15.71
N GLN A 196 1.55 -7.66 14.72
CA GLN A 196 0.93 -8.97 14.96
C GLN A 196 1.93 -10.13 15.12
N GLY A 197 3.23 -9.87 14.95
CA GLY A 197 4.27 -10.90 14.98
C GLY A 197 4.25 -11.82 13.75
N THR A 198 4.79 -13.02 13.91
CA THR A 198 4.85 -14.05 12.84
C THR A 198 4.17 -15.33 13.30
N GLY A 199 4.04 -16.34 12.43
CA GLY A 199 3.35 -17.58 12.75
C GLY A 199 1.83 -17.48 12.70
N LYS A 200 1.29 -16.45 12.04
CA LYS A 200 -0.16 -16.24 11.90
C LYS A 200 -0.66 -16.87 10.61
N TRP A 201 -1.89 -17.39 10.64
CA TRP A 201 -2.58 -17.80 9.42
C TRP A 201 -3.09 -16.58 8.67
N VAL A 202 -2.70 -16.45 7.41
CA VAL A 202 -3.11 -15.37 6.51
C VAL A 202 -3.79 -15.94 5.28
N ASN A 203 -4.76 -15.20 4.75
CA ASN A 203 -5.35 -15.43 3.44
C ASN A 203 -4.78 -14.37 2.49
N ILE A 204 -4.10 -14.80 1.45
CA ILE A 204 -3.51 -13.92 0.44
C ILE A 204 -4.30 -14.10 -0.84
N ALA A 205 -4.66 -13.03 -1.51
CA ALA A 205 -5.29 -13.08 -2.82
C ALA A 205 -4.71 -12.00 -3.74
N GLY A 206 -4.59 -12.32 -5.03
CA GLY A 206 -4.01 -11.41 -6.01
C GLY A 206 -4.17 -11.86 -7.45
N TYR A 207 -3.60 -11.06 -8.36
CA TYR A 207 -3.73 -11.22 -9.81
C TYR A 207 -2.36 -11.63 -10.41
N PRO A 208 -2.11 -12.92 -10.66
CA PRO A 208 -0.84 -13.37 -11.24
C PRO A 208 -0.77 -13.06 -12.75
N LYS A 209 0.42 -13.20 -13.33
CA LYS A 209 0.68 -13.01 -14.76
C LYS A 209 -0.24 -13.90 -15.61
N ILE A 210 -0.91 -13.30 -16.60
CA ILE A 210 -1.81 -14.01 -17.52
C ILE A 210 -1.16 -15.20 -18.25
N VAL A 211 0.15 -15.20 -18.50
CA VAL A 211 0.82 -16.35 -19.14
C VAL A 211 0.78 -17.60 -18.24
N HIS A 212 0.79 -17.40 -16.92
CA HIS A 212 0.72 -18.47 -15.92
C HIS A 212 -0.71 -18.70 -15.41
N ASP A 213 -1.61 -17.73 -15.63
CA ASP A 213 -3.05 -17.90 -15.52
C ASP A 213 -3.76 -17.41 -16.80
N ARG A 214 -3.79 -18.29 -17.81
CA ARG A 214 -4.41 -17.99 -19.12
C ARG A 214 -5.90 -17.66 -19.05
N ARG A 215 -6.54 -17.93 -17.92
CA ARG A 215 -7.95 -17.63 -17.69
C ARG A 215 -8.14 -16.28 -16.98
N ASP A 216 -7.03 -15.59 -16.65
CA ASP A 216 -7.00 -14.28 -16.01
C ASP A 216 -7.87 -14.24 -14.75
N HIS A 217 -7.75 -15.29 -13.92
CA HIS A 217 -8.46 -15.39 -12.66
C HIS A 217 -7.61 -14.82 -11.52
N PRO A 218 -8.25 -14.18 -10.52
CA PRO A 218 -7.58 -13.97 -9.26
C PRO A 218 -7.36 -15.33 -8.57
N ILE A 219 -6.24 -15.43 -7.85
CA ILE A 219 -5.91 -16.59 -7.03
C ILE A 219 -5.99 -16.23 -5.56
N TYR A 220 -6.19 -17.22 -4.71
CA TYR A 220 -6.02 -17.09 -3.28
C TYR A 220 -5.23 -18.26 -2.69
N CYS A 221 -4.62 -18.02 -1.54
CA CYS A 221 -3.96 -19.05 -0.75
C CYS A 221 -4.10 -18.77 0.74
N ARG A 222 -4.19 -19.83 1.54
CA ARG A 222 -4.15 -19.76 3.00
C ARG A 222 -2.91 -20.49 3.50
N THR A 223 -2.03 -19.78 4.19
CA THR A 223 -0.77 -20.33 4.70
C THR A 223 -0.35 -19.62 5.99
N LYS A 224 0.66 -20.16 6.68
CA LYS A 224 1.19 -19.62 7.93
C LYS A 224 2.41 -18.75 7.64
N THR A 225 2.46 -17.54 8.21
CA THR A 225 3.61 -16.66 8.06
C THR A 225 4.83 -17.18 8.83
N LYS A 226 6.03 -16.91 8.32
CA LYS A 226 7.31 -17.20 8.95
C LYS A 226 8.13 -15.92 9.04
N ARG A 227 9.05 -15.84 10.00
CA ARG A 227 10.03 -14.74 10.06
C ARG A 227 11.06 -14.92 8.96
N LYS A 228 11.34 -13.86 8.19
CA LYS A 228 12.48 -13.80 7.26
C LYS A 228 13.64 -13.00 7.87
N SER A 229 13.36 -11.81 8.37
CA SER A 229 14.32 -10.94 9.08
C SER A 229 13.57 -10.15 10.16
N LYS A 230 14.23 -9.15 10.77
CA LYS A 230 13.61 -8.27 11.77
C LYS A 230 12.35 -7.57 11.23
N TYR A 231 12.41 -7.07 9.99
CA TYR A 231 11.36 -6.26 9.36
C TYR A 231 10.77 -6.93 8.11
N GLN A 232 10.99 -8.23 7.92
CA GLN A 232 10.44 -8.99 6.80
C GLN A 232 9.79 -10.28 7.26
N ILE A 233 8.60 -10.55 6.73
CA ILE A 233 7.85 -11.78 6.93
C ILE A 233 7.72 -12.53 5.61
N ARG A 234 7.60 -13.85 5.70
CA ARG A 234 7.56 -14.77 4.56
C ARG A 234 6.28 -15.60 4.59
N MET A 235 5.78 -15.93 3.42
CA MET A 235 4.77 -16.95 3.21
C MET A 235 5.21 -17.90 2.10
N ASP A 236 4.88 -19.18 2.26
CA ASP A 236 5.17 -20.22 1.27
C ASP A 236 3.84 -20.67 0.67
N CYS A 237 3.61 -20.28 -0.58
CA CYS A 237 2.50 -20.74 -1.38
C CYS A 237 2.80 -20.55 -2.88
N THR A 238 2.58 -21.59 -3.67
CA THR A 238 2.84 -21.57 -5.10
C THR A 238 1.73 -20.90 -5.90
N GLY A 239 2.10 -20.36 -7.06
CA GLY A 239 1.20 -19.70 -8.00
C GLY A 239 1.22 -18.17 -7.92
N PHE A 240 2.00 -17.58 -7.01
CA PHE A 240 2.16 -16.12 -6.89
C PHE A 240 3.23 -15.60 -7.86
N TYR A 241 2.94 -15.67 -9.16
CA TYR A 241 3.75 -15.07 -10.22
C TYR A 241 3.67 -13.54 -10.20
N GLY A 242 4.38 -12.88 -11.12
CA GLY A 242 4.35 -11.42 -11.27
C GLY A 242 2.92 -10.87 -11.37
N GLY A 243 2.72 -9.63 -10.91
CA GLY A 243 1.41 -8.94 -10.85
C GLY A 243 0.72 -9.09 -9.49
N THR A 244 1.20 -10.04 -8.67
CA THR A 244 0.71 -10.25 -7.31
C THR A 244 1.31 -9.27 -6.30
N SER A 245 2.28 -8.45 -6.69
CA SER A 245 2.76 -7.33 -5.85
C SER A 245 1.62 -6.47 -5.33
N GLY A 246 1.66 -6.12 -4.05
CA GLY A 246 0.60 -5.40 -3.35
C GLY A 246 -0.57 -6.26 -2.86
N SER A 247 -0.59 -7.57 -3.12
CA SER A 247 -1.63 -8.49 -2.61
C SER A 247 -1.68 -8.47 -1.09
N PRO A 248 -2.85 -8.24 -0.46
CA PRO A 248 -2.97 -8.14 0.99
C PRO A 248 -2.85 -9.50 1.67
N TRP A 249 -2.25 -9.51 2.85
CA TRP A 249 -2.20 -10.67 3.74
C TRP A 249 -3.27 -10.49 4.81
N LEU A 250 -4.42 -11.17 4.63
CA LEU A 250 -5.61 -10.98 5.45
C LEU A 250 -5.65 -11.96 6.63
N LEU A 251 -5.48 -11.41 7.84
CA LEU A 251 -5.84 -12.07 9.09
C LEU A 251 -7.36 -12.07 9.28
N ASN A 252 -7.86 -13.09 9.98
CA ASN A 252 -9.28 -13.22 10.36
C ASN A 252 -10.26 -12.95 9.21
N TYR A 253 -9.89 -13.42 8.01
CA TYR A 253 -10.73 -13.26 6.82
C TYR A 253 -12.05 -14.02 7.00
N SER A 254 -13.16 -13.33 6.75
CA SER A 254 -14.50 -13.89 6.75
C SER A 254 -14.98 -14.07 5.31
N GLY A 255 -15.27 -15.32 4.94
CA GLY A 255 -15.88 -15.64 3.65
C GLY A 255 -17.30 -15.09 3.48
N ARG A 256 -17.98 -14.73 4.58
CA ARG A 256 -19.33 -14.14 4.57
C ARG A 256 -19.33 -12.65 4.23
N THR A 257 -18.37 -11.90 4.79
CA THR A 257 -18.28 -10.45 4.58
C THR A 257 -17.26 -10.08 3.52
N HIS A 258 -16.43 -11.03 3.08
CA HIS A 258 -15.31 -10.83 2.16
C HIS A 258 -14.30 -9.78 2.67
N THR A 259 -14.11 -9.71 3.98
CA THR A 259 -13.24 -8.74 4.65
C THR A 259 -12.40 -9.41 5.74
N GLY A 260 -11.30 -8.75 6.10
CA GLY A 260 -10.43 -9.15 7.21
C GLY A 260 -9.53 -8.00 7.63
N TYR A 261 -8.36 -8.35 8.16
CA TYR A 261 -7.35 -7.40 8.61
C TYR A 261 -6.06 -7.56 7.80
N ILE A 262 -5.65 -6.52 7.08
CA ILE A 262 -4.40 -6.50 6.33
C ILE A 262 -3.23 -6.41 7.31
N ASN A 263 -2.35 -7.41 7.30
CA ASN A 263 -1.14 -7.47 8.11
C ASN A 263 0.13 -7.68 7.26
N GLY A 264 0.05 -7.31 5.99
CA GLY A 264 1.15 -7.38 5.05
C GLY A 264 0.66 -7.17 3.62
N VAL A 265 1.61 -6.92 2.73
CA VAL A 265 1.40 -6.92 1.28
C VAL A 265 2.52 -7.71 0.64
N ILE A 266 2.27 -8.39 -0.49
CA ILE A 266 3.37 -8.95 -1.27
C ILE A 266 4.28 -7.80 -1.73
N GLY A 267 5.50 -7.75 -1.22
CA GLY A 267 6.48 -6.68 -1.43
C GLY A 267 7.70 -6.86 -0.53
N GLY A 268 8.58 -5.87 -0.50
CA GLY A 268 9.74 -5.84 0.38
C GLY A 268 10.90 -6.64 -0.18
N TYR A 269 11.45 -7.56 0.61
CA TYR A 269 12.65 -8.31 0.21
C TYR A 269 12.47 -8.94 -1.19
N GLN A 270 13.40 -8.63 -2.10
CA GLN A 270 13.35 -9.04 -3.52
C GLN A 270 12.04 -8.66 -4.24
N GLY A 271 11.45 -7.49 -3.94
CA GLY A 271 10.18 -7.05 -4.54
C GLY A 271 8.98 -7.92 -4.14
N GLY A 272 9.09 -8.61 -2.99
CA GLY A 272 8.09 -9.57 -2.54
C GLY A 272 8.36 -11.00 -2.98
N GLY A 273 9.54 -11.31 -3.54
CA GLY A 273 10.00 -12.66 -3.85
C GLY A 273 10.45 -12.81 -5.31
N SER A 274 11.51 -13.59 -5.53
CA SER A 274 12.02 -13.89 -6.88
C SER A 274 11.40 -15.14 -7.52
N THR A 275 10.63 -15.94 -6.76
CA THR A 275 9.98 -17.16 -7.25
C THR A 275 8.49 -17.15 -6.99
N ALA A 276 7.75 -17.98 -7.73
CA ALA A 276 6.30 -18.07 -7.61
C ALA A 276 5.81 -18.83 -6.36
N SER A 277 6.71 -19.49 -5.62
CA SER A 277 6.41 -20.32 -4.44
C SER A 277 6.61 -19.62 -3.11
N THR A 278 7.41 -18.56 -3.09
CA THR A 278 7.80 -17.86 -1.87
C THR A 278 7.55 -16.38 -2.04
N SER A 279 6.77 -15.79 -1.14
CA SER A 279 6.57 -14.35 -1.12
C SER A 279 6.95 -13.73 0.22
N TYR A 280 7.36 -12.47 0.15
CA TYR A 280 7.71 -11.65 1.30
C TYR A 280 6.73 -10.49 1.46
N SER A 281 6.72 -9.94 2.66
CA SER A 281 6.08 -8.67 2.99
C SER A 281 7.00 -7.92 3.96
N PRO A 282 7.08 -6.59 3.86
CA PRO A 282 7.53 -5.79 4.97
C PRO A 282 6.69 -6.09 6.21
N TYR A 283 7.31 -6.06 7.39
CA TYR A 283 6.60 -6.21 8.65
C TYR A 283 5.77 -4.95 8.92
N PHE A 284 4.46 -5.13 9.13
CA PHE A 284 3.57 -4.01 9.39
C PHE A 284 3.67 -3.57 10.85
N ASP A 285 4.37 -2.48 11.09
CA ASP A 285 4.49 -1.83 12.38
C ASP A 285 3.90 -0.41 12.36
N ARG A 286 4.48 0.53 13.10
CA ARG A 286 3.98 1.89 13.18
C ARG A 286 4.14 2.66 11.87
N ASP A 287 5.14 2.34 11.05
CA ASP A 287 5.44 3.10 9.83
C ASP A 287 4.28 3.03 8.83
N VAL A 288 3.67 1.85 8.65
CA VAL A 288 2.52 1.67 7.75
C VAL A 288 1.25 2.35 8.27
N TYR A 289 1.09 2.49 9.59
CA TYR A 289 -0.03 3.21 10.20
C TYR A 289 0.12 4.73 10.06
N ASP A 290 1.32 5.24 10.31
CA ASP A 290 1.61 6.68 10.18
C ASP A 290 1.55 7.10 8.70
N LEU A 291 2.01 6.26 7.78
CA LEU A 291 1.87 6.49 6.34
C LEU A 291 0.40 6.53 5.90
N ARG A 292 -0.47 5.67 6.44
CA ARG A 292 -1.92 5.72 6.19
C ARG A 292 -2.50 7.06 6.62
N THR A 293 -2.12 7.52 7.82
CA THR A 293 -2.58 8.79 8.38
C THR A 293 -2.13 9.96 7.50
N ALA A 294 -0.91 9.89 6.95
CA ALA A 294 -0.39 10.87 6.02
C ALA A 294 -1.12 10.83 4.66
N ALA A 295 -1.51 9.65 4.18
CA ALA A 295 -2.29 9.48 2.96
C ALA A 295 -3.73 10.02 3.12
N ASP A 296 -4.36 9.77 4.28
CA ASP A 296 -5.70 10.27 4.60
C ASP A 296 -5.77 11.80 4.55
N LYS A 297 -4.72 12.50 5.00
CA LYS A 297 -4.64 13.97 4.92
C LYS A 297 -4.54 14.50 3.48
N ARG A 298 -4.15 13.65 2.53
CA ARG A 298 -3.98 13.99 1.10
C ARG A 298 -5.15 13.50 0.24
N ALA A 299 -6.16 12.88 0.84
CA ALA A 299 -7.29 12.25 0.16
C ALA A 299 -8.42 13.24 -0.19
#